data_AF-A0A840ZHZ7-F1
#
_entry.id   AF-A0A840ZHZ7-F1
#
_cell.length_a   1.000
_cell.length_b   1.000
_cell.length_c   1.000
_cell.angle_alpha   90.00
_cell.angle_beta   90.00
_cell.angle_gamma   90.00
#
_symmetry.space_group_name_H-M   'P 1'
#
loop_
_entity.id
_entity.type
_entity.pdbx_description
1 polymer ?
#
loop_
_entity_poly.entity_id
_entity_poly.type
_entity_poly.pdbx_seq_one_letter_code
_entity_poly.pdbx_strand_id
1 'polypeptide(L)'
;MSALDGLLLLAFLAPPTPIRPEPPRRVPGWVPAFIMGATVFLMMAPMIAIWSFHRPEKPFRDACEASGGRVVPASLAGDGPPRCRRF
;
A
#
# COMPACT_ATOMS: atom_id res chain seq x y z
N MET A 1 -18.62 -65.73 20.08
CA MET A 1 -18.63 -64.26 19.92
C MET A 1 -17.18 -63.82 19.85
N SER A 2 -16.80 -63.08 18.79
CA SER A 2 -15.41 -62.69 18.56
C SER A 2 -15.03 -61.52 19.46
N ALA A 3 -13.78 -61.48 19.95
CA ALA A 3 -13.29 -60.35 20.75
C ALA A 3 -13.38 -59.01 19.99
N LEU A 4 -13.33 -59.05 18.66
CA LEU A 4 -13.56 -57.90 17.79
C LEU A 4 -14.98 -57.34 17.89
N ASP A 5 -16.00 -58.20 18.02
CA ASP A 5 -17.40 -57.77 18.13
C ASP A 5 -17.63 -57.00 19.44
N GLY A 6 -16.99 -57.45 20.53
CA GLY A 6 -17.05 -56.77 21.82
C GLY A 6 -16.36 -55.40 21.81
N LEU A 7 -15.24 -55.28 21.09
CA LEU A 7 -14.48 -54.04 20.95
C LEU A 7 -15.24 -52.99 20.12
N LEU A 8 -15.89 -53.42 19.03
CA LEU A 8 -16.73 -52.56 18.21
C LEU A 8 -17.96 -52.04 18.97
N LEU A 9 -18.61 -52.88 19.77
CA LEU A 9 -19.71 -52.46 20.64
C LEU A 9 -19.25 -51.44 21.68
N LEU A 10 -18.09 -51.66 22.32
CA LEU A 10 -17.51 -50.72 23.28
C LEU A 10 -17.15 -49.38 22.65
N ALA A 11 -16.65 -49.38 21.40
CA ALA A 11 -16.35 -48.15 20.67
C ALA A 11 -17.63 -47.35 20.34
N PHE A 12 -18.76 -48.04 20.09
CA PHE A 12 -20.04 -47.40 19.81
C PHE A 12 -20.72 -46.82 21.06
N LEU A 13 -20.46 -47.44 22.22
CA LEU A 13 -20.91 -46.97 23.54
C LEU A 13 -20.00 -45.87 24.13
N ALA A 14 -18.87 -45.58 23.49
CA ALA A 14 -17.95 -44.56 23.98
C ALA A 14 -18.59 -43.16 23.88
N PRO A 15 -18.54 -42.35 24.95
CA PRO A 15 -19.07 -40.99 24.90
C PRO A 15 -18.33 -40.16 23.83
N PRO A 16 -19.02 -39.21 23.17
CA PRO A 16 -18.38 -38.35 22.20
C PRO A 16 -17.20 -37.62 22.84
N THR A 17 -16.07 -37.59 22.13
CA THR A 17 -14.88 -36.90 22.62
C THR A 17 -15.20 -35.44 22.91
N PRO A 18 -14.73 -34.88 24.04
CA PRO A 18 -15.00 -33.50 24.38
C PRO A 18 -14.48 -32.58 23.28
N ILE A 19 -15.38 -31.79 22.70
CA ILE A 19 -15.06 -30.81 21.65
C ILE A 19 -14.11 -29.78 22.26
N ARG A 20 -12.84 -29.82 21.83
CA ARG A 20 -11.87 -28.81 22.24
C ARG A 20 -12.17 -27.51 21.47
N PRO A 21 -12.28 -26.36 22.15
CA PRO A 21 -12.38 -25.09 21.44
C PRO A 21 -11.17 -24.92 20.53
N GLU A 22 -11.40 -24.60 19.26
CA GLU A 22 -10.35 -24.24 18.31
C GLU A 22 -9.55 -23.07 18.90
N PRO A 23 -8.21 -23.14 18.97
CA PRO A 23 -7.42 -22.03 19.49
C PRO A 23 -7.68 -20.79 18.62
N PRO A 24 -7.78 -19.59 19.23
CA PRO A 24 -7.99 -18.36 18.47
C PRO A 24 -6.85 -18.20 17.46
N ARG A 25 -7.20 -17.93 16.20
CA ARG A 25 -6.21 -17.60 15.16
C ARG A 25 -5.40 -16.40 15.64
N ARG A 26 -4.09 -16.60 15.85
CA ARG A 26 -3.15 -15.53 16.18
C ARG A 26 -2.90 -14.69 14.93
N VAL A 27 -3.61 -13.56 14.82
CA VAL A 27 -3.21 -12.49 13.92
C VAL A 27 -2.08 -11.70 14.58
N PRO A 28 -0.97 -11.42 13.87
CA PRO A 28 0.05 -10.54 14.39
C PRO A 28 -0.53 -9.14 14.67
N GLY A 29 -0.23 -8.57 15.83
CA GLY A 29 -0.81 -7.28 16.26
C GLY A 29 -0.48 -6.09 15.34
N TRP A 30 0.52 -6.21 14.47
CA TRP A 30 0.89 -5.18 13.49
C TRP A 30 0.02 -5.18 12.23
N VAL A 31 -0.70 -6.27 11.95
CA VAL A 31 -1.48 -6.43 10.71
C VAL A 31 -2.53 -5.32 10.53
N PRO A 32 -3.31 -4.92 11.55
CA PRO A 32 -4.27 -3.83 11.41
C PRO A 32 -3.61 -2.48 11.07
N ALA A 33 -2.47 -2.19 11.71
CA ALA A 33 -1.71 -0.96 11.46
C ALA A 33 -1.14 -0.92 10.04
N PHE A 34 -0.64 -2.05 9.55
CA PHE A 34 -0.17 -2.17 8.17
C PHE A 34 -1.29 -1.97 7.15
N ILE A 35 -2.46 -2.59 7.35
CA ILE A 35 -3.61 -2.43 6.46
C ILE A 35 -4.01 -0.95 6.41
N MET A 36 -4.13 -0.29 7.57
CA MET A 36 -4.46 1.14 7.64
C MET A 36 -3.43 1.99 6.88
N GLY A 37 -2.14 1.79 7.13
CA GLY A 37 -1.07 2.53 6.45
C GLY A 37 -1.08 2.32 4.94
N ALA A 38 -1.25 1.08 4.49
CA ALA A 38 -1.32 0.74 3.08
C ALA A 38 -2.53 1.41 2.39
N THR A 39 -3.70 1.42 3.04
CA THR A 39 -4.89 2.09 2.51
C THR A 39 -4.68 3.60 2.35
N VAL A 40 -4.11 4.26 3.36
CA VAL A 40 -3.82 5.70 3.29
C VAL A 40 -2.80 6.00 2.18
N PHE A 41 -1.75 5.19 2.07
CA PHE A 41 -0.74 5.34 1.02
C PHE A 41 -1.34 5.18 -0.38
N LEU A 42 -2.20 4.18 -0.59
CA LEU A 42 -2.87 3.97 -1.89
C LEU A 42 -3.76 5.15 -2.29
N MET A 43 -4.35 5.85 -1.31
CA MET A 43 -5.17 7.05 -1.57
C MET A 43 -4.32 8.29 -1.84
N MET A 44 -3.22 8.48 -1.11
CA MET A 44 -2.41 9.70 -1.16
C MET A 44 -1.31 9.66 -2.23
N ALA A 45 -0.71 8.51 -2.50
CA ALA A 45 0.38 8.37 -3.46
C ALA A 45 0.01 8.85 -4.88
N PRO A 46 -1.18 8.57 -5.42
CA PRO A 46 -1.59 9.09 -6.73
C PRO A 46 -1.71 10.61 -6.74
N MET A 47 -2.24 11.22 -5.66
CA MET A 47 -2.28 12.68 -5.55
C MET A 47 -0.85 13.22 -5.59
N ILE A 48 0.03 12.75 -4.71
CA ILE A 48 1.42 13.22 -4.68
C ILE A 48 2.10 13.08 -6.05
N ALA A 49 1.92 11.93 -6.71
CA ALA A 49 2.46 11.69 -8.04
C ALA A 49 1.92 12.70 -9.06
N ILE A 50 0.60 12.87 -9.19
CA ILE A 50 -0.02 13.79 -10.16
C ILE A 50 0.45 15.23 -9.92
N TRP A 51 0.44 15.68 -8.66
CA TRP A 51 0.87 17.04 -8.30
C TRP A 51 2.37 17.26 -8.55
N SER A 52 3.22 16.25 -8.36
CA SER A 52 4.65 16.33 -8.66
C SER A 52 4.95 16.49 -10.16
N PHE A 53 4.16 15.86 -11.03
CA PHE A 53 4.29 15.98 -12.47
C PHE A 53 3.61 17.22 -13.05
N HIS A 54 2.72 17.87 -12.29
CA HIS A 54 2.02 19.09 -12.73
C HIS A 54 2.87 20.37 -12.60
N ARG A 55 4.20 20.28 -12.53
CA ARG A 55 5.05 21.45 -12.77
C ARG A 55 5.06 21.75 -14.28
N PRO A 56 4.52 22.89 -14.74
CA PRO A 56 4.41 23.23 -16.16
C PRO A 56 5.76 23.71 -16.71
N GLU A 57 6.83 22.92 -16.55
CA GLU A 57 8.16 23.27 -17.06
C GLU A 57 8.19 23.28 -18.59
N LYS A 58 7.50 22.32 -19.22
CA LYS A 58 7.45 22.20 -20.69
C LYS A 58 6.75 23.39 -21.37
N PRO A 59 5.48 23.74 -21.06
CA PRO A 59 4.82 24.86 -21.71
C PRO A 59 5.50 26.22 -21.38
N PHE A 60 6.06 26.37 -20.18
CA PHE A 60 6.82 27.59 -19.83
C PHE A 60 8.12 27.70 -20.63
N ARG A 61 8.84 26.59 -20.80
CA ARG A 61 10.07 26.55 -21.60
C ARG A 61 9.79 26.83 -23.06
N ASP A 62 8.79 26.19 -23.63
CA ASP A 62 8.40 26.38 -25.04
C ASP A 62 8.01 27.85 -25.29
N ALA A 63 7.27 28.48 -24.37
CA ALA A 63 6.92 29.91 -24.46
C ALA A 63 8.13 30.85 -24.29
N CYS A 64 9.08 30.51 -23.43
CA CYS A 64 10.29 31.29 -23.22
C CYS A 64 11.21 31.25 -24.46
N GLU A 65 11.44 30.05 -25.01
CA GLU A 65 12.22 29.83 -26.24
C GLU A 65 11.57 30.50 -27.45
N ALA A 66 10.24 30.41 -27.59
CA ALA A 66 9.51 31.12 -28.64
C ALA A 66 9.66 32.64 -28.56
N SER A 67 9.90 33.18 -27.35
CA SER A 67 10.17 34.61 -27.14
C SER A 67 11.65 35.00 -27.28
N GLY A 68 12.51 34.10 -27.76
CA GLY A 68 13.95 34.30 -27.90
C GLY A 68 14.72 34.29 -26.57
N GLY A 69 14.10 33.81 -25.50
CA GLY A 69 14.69 33.73 -24.17
C GLY A 69 15.22 32.33 -23.83
N ARG A 70 16.04 32.25 -22.77
CA ARG A 70 16.49 30.98 -22.17
C ARG A 70 15.89 30.84 -20.77
N VAL A 71 15.39 29.65 -20.46
CA VAL A 71 14.92 29.33 -19.10
C VAL A 71 16.12 29.18 -18.16
N VAL A 72 16.07 29.87 -17.03
CA VAL A 72 17.07 29.81 -15.97
C VAL A 72 16.37 29.40 -14.67
N PRO A 73 16.88 28.40 -13.93
CA PRO A 73 16.36 28.09 -12.60
C PRO A 73 16.57 29.30 -11.68
N ALA A 74 15.56 29.66 -10.88
CA ALA A 74 15.63 30.82 -9.99
C ALA A 74 16.64 30.66 -8.84
N SER A 75 16.97 29.42 -8.45
CA SER A 75 18.01 29.11 -7.48
C SER A 75 18.76 27.83 -7.86
N LEU A 76 20.04 27.73 -7.48
CA LEU A 76 20.87 26.53 -7.65
C LEU A 76 20.32 25.31 -6.87
N ALA A 77 19.48 25.55 -5.86
CA ALA A 77 18.79 24.52 -5.08
C ALA A 77 17.49 24.02 -5.74
N GLY A 78 17.04 24.63 -6.86
CA GLY A 78 15.77 24.27 -7.51
C GLY A 78 14.51 24.76 -6.79
N ASP A 79 14.69 25.48 -5.68
CA ASP A 79 13.64 26.10 -4.88
C ASP A 79 13.27 27.46 -5.49
N GLY A 80 12.36 27.46 -6.46
CA GLY A 80 11.77 28.68 -7.00
C GLY A 80 11.19 28.49 -8.41
N PRO A 81 10.20 29.31 -8.81
CA PRO A 81 9.63 29.24 -10.16
C PRO A 81 10.70 29.59 -11.21
N PRO A 82 10.79 28.85 -12.34
CA PRO A 82 11.75 29.13 -13.40
C PRO A 82 11.55 30.54 -13.98
N ARG A 83 12.64 31.23 -14.33
CA ARG A 83 12.61 32.57 -14.95
C ARG A 83 13.03 32.49 -16.41
N CYS A 84 12.41 33.31 -17.26
CA CYS A 84 12.83 33.47 -18.64
C CYS A 84 13.79 34.65 -18.74
N ARG A 85 15.03 34.42 -19.18
CA ARG A 85 16.01 35.48 -19.46
C ARG A 85 16.01 35.75 -20.97
N ARG A 86 15.55 36.93 -21.38
CA ARG A 86 15.72 37.43 -22.76
C ARG A 86 17.08 38.10 -22.91
N PHE A 87 17.66 38.00 -24.10
CA PHE A 87 18.85 38.74 -24.51
C PHE A 87 18.50 40.17 -24.90
#